data_AF-A0A9P3IR68-F1
#
_entry.id   AF-A0A9P3IR68-F1
#
_cell.length_a   1.000
_cell.length_b   1.000
_cell.length_c   1.000
_cell.angle_alpha   90.00
_cell.angle_beta   90.00
_cell.angle_gamma   90.00
#
_symmetry.space_group_name_H-M   'P 1'
#
loop_
_entity.id
_entity.type
_entity.pdbx_description
1 polymer ?
#
loop_
_entity_poly.entity_id
_entity_poly.type
_entity_poly.pdbx_seq_one_letter_code
_entity_poly.pdbx_strand_id
1 'polypeptide(L)' 'MNAELCALFERRLKEMNPGVKNITYDISELYQFMESLPDLTALVLDESICAYVPFDRKRLKELAYQRLSKLAVYNDG' A
#
# COMPACT_ATOMS: atom_id res chain seq x y z
N MET A 1 -10.23 5.89 -0.32
CA MET A 1 -9.60 4.71 0.32
C MET A 1 -8.41 4.32 -0.55
N ASN A 2 -7.15 4.50 -0.10
CA ASN A 2 -5.89 3.91 -0.66
C ASN A 2 -4.62 4.74 -0.36
N ALA A 3 -4.68 5.84 0.41
CA ALA A 3 -3.48 6.58 0.84
C ALA A 3 -2.97 6.19 2.25
N GLU A 4 -3.80 5.49 3.04
CA GLU A 4 -3.51 5.20 4.46
C GLU A 4 -2.35 4.22 4.64
N LEU A 5 -2.18 3.25 3.74
CA LEU A 5 -1.17 2.20 3.85
C LEU A 5 0.26 2.72 3.68
N CYS A 6 0.50 3.54 2.65
CA CYS A 6 1.80 4.17 2.44
C CYS A 6 2.11 5.15 3.57
N ALA A 7 1.13 5.95 4.00
CA ALA A 7 1.30 6.87 5.12
C ALA A 7 1.59 6.16 6.45
N LEU A 8 0.97 4.99 6.69
CA LEU A 8 1.23 4.16 7.87
C LEU A 8 2.67 3.61 7.84
N PHE A 9 3.11 3.12 6.68
CA PHE A 9 4.46 2.60 6.49
C PHE A 9 5.52 3.70 6.66
N GLU A 10 5.32 4.87 6.05
CA GLU A 10 6.22 6.02 6.17
C GLU A 10 6.33 6.55 7.59
N ARG A 11 5.23 6.56 8.35
CA ARG A 11 5.26 6.91 9.78
C ARG A 11 6.11 5.92 10.57
N ARG A 12 5.89 4.62 10.37
CA ARG A 12 6.67 3.58 11.05
C ARG A 12 8.15 3.67 10.72
N LEU A 13 8.48 3.91 9.46
CA LEU A 13 9.85 4.12 9.00
C LEU A 13 10.50 5.34 9.66
N LYS A 14 9.77 6.45 9.81
CA LYS A 14 10.23 7.64 10.54
C LYS A 14 10.44 7.39 12.04
N GLU A 15 9.58 6.59 12.66
CA GLU A 15 9.75 6.21 14.08
C GLU A 15 11.00 5.34 14.28
N MET A 16 11.28 4.43 13.35
CA MET A 16 12.49 3.61 13.38
C MET A 16 13.76 4.41 13.02
N ASN A 17 13.63 5.44 12.18
CA ASN A 17 14.74 6.25 11.71
C ASN A 17 14.49 7.76 11.94
N PRO A 18 14.48 8.22 13.20
CA PRO A 18 14.16 9.63 13.52
C PRO A 18 15.19 10.64 12.99
N GLY A 19 16.39 10.18 12.62
CA GLY A 19 17.43 11.02 12.03
C GLY A 19 17.32 11.23 10.51
N VAL A 20 16.45 10.48 9.82
CA VAL A 20 16.36 10.52 8.35
C VAL A 20 15.23 11.45 7.92
N LYS A 21 15.59 12.61 7.35
CA LYS A 21 14.62 13.60 6.86
C LYS A 21 13.82 13.13 5.65
N ASN A 22 14.45 12.37 4.75
CA ASN A 22 13.84 11.89 3.52
C ASN A 22 14.07 10.39 3.41
N ILE A 23 13.01 9.60 3.60
CA ILE A 23 13.09 8.14 3.59
C ILE A 23 12.70 7.66 2.20
N THR A 24 13.65 7.03 1.52
CA THR A 24 13.43 6.27 0.29
C THR A 24 13.32 4.79 0.65
N TYR A 25 12.28 4.14 0.14
CA TYR A 25 12.05 2.72 0.34
C TYR A 25 11.74 2.06 -1.01
N ASP A 26 12.11 0.79 -1.15
CA ASP A 26 11.76 0.02 -2.33
C ASP A 26 10.32 -0.50 -2.24
N ILE A 27 9.69 -0.72 -3.39
CA ILE A 27 8.36 -1.35 -3.47
C ILE A 27 8.34 -2.73 -2.81
N SER A 28 9.47 -3.44 -2.85
CA SER A 28 9.63 -4.74 -2.20
C SER A 28 9.52 -4.65 -0.68
N GLU A 29 10.06 -3.59 -0.06
CA GLU A 29 9.95 -3.35 1.38
C GLU A 29 8.51 -3.04 1.79
N LEU A 30 7.79 -2.27 0.96
CA LEU A 30 6.37 -2.01 1.15
C LEU A 30 5.54 -3.30 1.07
N TYR A 31 5.83 -4.18 0.12
CA TYR A 31 5.17 -5.48 0.01
C TYR A 31 5.46 -6.39 1.20
N GLN A 32 6.71 -6.43 1.65
CA GLN A 32 7.08 -7.23 2.81
C GLN A 32 6.41 -6.71 4.10
N PHE A 33 6.26 -5.38 4.24
CA PHE A 33 5.48 -4.78 5.32
C PHE A 33 3.99 -5.17 5.25
N MET A 34 3.39 -5.14 4.06
CA MET A 34 2.01 -5.59 3.85
C MET A 34 1.82 -7.08 4.21
N GLU A 35 2.80 -7.93 3.86
CA GLU A 35 2.77 -9.35 4.25
C GLU A 35 3.01 -9.58 5.74
N SER A 36 3.78 -8.70 6.39
CA SER A 36 4.04 -8.74 7.84
C SER A 36 2.85 -8.31 8.69
N LEU A 37 1.78 -7.77 8.08
CA LEU A 37 0.53 -7.41 8.73
C LEU A 37 -0.50 -8.56 8.53
N PRO A 38 -0.49 -9.59 9.39
CA PRO A 38 -1.35 -10.78 9.22
C PRO A 38 -2.85 -10.45 9.25
N ASP A 39 -3.24 -9.35 9.91
CA ASP A 39 -4.62 -8.88 10.07
C ASP A 39 -5.05 -7.81 9.04
N LEU A 40 -4.26 -7.54 8.00
CA LEU A 40 -4.65 -6.56 6.99
C LEU A 40 -5.68 -7.14 6.01
N THR A 41 -6.94 -7.26 6.45
CA THR A 41 -8.09 -7.50 5.55
C THR A 41 -8.63 -6.16 5.09
N ALA A 42 -8.29 -5.73 3.87
CA ALA A 42 -9.01 -4.63 3.26
C ALA A 42 -10.43 -5.12 2.93
N LEU A 43 -11.45 -4.34 3.25
CA LEU A 43 -12.83 -4.62 2.86
C LEU A 43 -13.18 -3.62 1.77
N VAL A 44 -13.44 -4.12 0.56
CA VAL A 44 -13.90 -3.26 -0.54
C VAL A 44 -15.40 -3.43 -0.66
N LEU A 45 -16.09 -2.29 -0.76
CA LEU A 45 -17.50 -2.26 -1.07
C LEU A 45 -17.67 -2.72 -2.51
N ASP A 46 -18.25 -3.90 -2.70
CA ASP A 46 -18.71 -4.33 -4.01
C ASP A 46 -20.10 -3.76 -4.22
N GLU A 47 -20.19 -2.71 -5.05
CA GLU A 47 -21.43 -2.01 -5.36
C GLU A 47 -22.42 -2.90 -6.13
N SER A 48 -21.96 -3.99 -6.75
CA SER A 48 -22.81 -4.93 -7.50
C SER A 48 -23.65 -5.79 -6.57
N ILE A 49 -23.12 -6.10 -5.38
CA ILE A 49 -23.79 -6.91 -4.36
C ILE A 49 -24.09 -6.13 -3.07
N CYS A 50 -23.79 -4.83 -3.05
CA CYS A 50 -23.91 -3.94 -1.88
C CYS A 50 -23.33 -4.55 -0.60
N ALA A 51 -22.19 -5.22 -0.69
CA ALA A 51 -21.57 -5.92 0.43
C ALA A 51 -20.08 -5.61 0.53
N TYR A 52 -19.57 -5.63 1.76
CA TYR A 52 -18.14 -5.55 2.03
C TYR A 52 -17.53 -6.93 1.87
N VAL A 53 -16.79 -7.11 0.78
CA VAL A 53 -16.09 -8.38 0.52
C VAL A 53 -14.66 -8.30 1.04
N PRO A 54 -14.16 -9.37 1.69
CA PRO A 54 -12.76 -9.44 2.08
C PRO A 54 -11.89 -9.40 0.82
N PHE A 55 -10.97 -8.44 0.78
CA PHE A 55 -10.11 -8.20 -0.36
C PHE A 55 -8.91 -9.15 -0.28
N ASP A 56 -8.79 -10.03 -1.26
CA ASP A 56 -7.71 -11.01 -1.35
C ASP A 56 -6.32 -10.36 -1.38
N ARG A 57 -5.37 -10.91 -0.61
CA ARG A 57 -3.98 -10.42 -0.52
C ARG A 57 -3.29 -10.30 -1.88
N LYS A 58 -3.66 -11.17 -2.83
CA LYS A 58 -3.14 -11.17 -4.21
C LYS A 58 -3.60 -9.93 -5.00
N ARG A 59 -4.88 -9.55 -4.85
CA ARG A 59 -5.45 -8.34 -5.47
C ARG A 59 -4.87 -7.06 -4.88
N LEU A 60 -4.49 -7.08 -3.60
CA LEU A 60 -3.87 -5.94 -2.94
C LEU A 60 -2.48 -5.63 -3.52
N LYS A 61 -1.69 -6.67 -3.80
CA LYS A 61 -0.41 -6.55 -4.52
C LYS A 61 -0.59 -6.02 -5.95
N GLU A 62 -1.57 -6.53 -6.69
CA GLU A 62 -1.88 -6.02 -8.04
C GLU A 62 -2.34 -4.56 -8.04
N LEU A 63 -3.16 -4.14 -7.06
CA LEU A 63 -3.64 -2.77 -6.96
C LEU A 63 -2.51 -1.79 -6.62
N ALA A 64 -1.61 -2.20 -5.72
CA ALA A 64 -0.40 -1.44 -5.38
C ALA A 64 0.54 -1.32 -6.60
N TYR A 65 0.76 -2.42 -7.33
CA TYR A 65 1.53 -2.41 -8.57
C TYR A 65 0.91 -1.50 -9.64
N GLN A 66 -0.41 -1.59 -9.87
CA GLN A 66 -1.11 -0.73 -10.82
C GLN A 66 -1.01 0.76 -10.46
N ARG A 67 -1.05 1.09 -9.17
CA ARG A 67 -0.86 2.46 -8.69
C ARG A 67 0.56 2.96 -8.95
N LEU A 68 1.56 2.15 -8.61
CA LEU A 68 2.97 2.51 -8.81
C LEU A 68 3.34 2.58 -10.29
N SER A 69 2.78 1.70 -11.12
CA SER A 69 2.90 1.78 -12.58
C SER A 69 2.26 3.06 -13.14
N LYS A 70 1.08 3.47 -12.66
CA LYS A 70 0.47 4.75 -13.05
C LYS A 70 1.29 5.98 -12.62
N LEU A 71 1.95 5.93 -11.46
CA LEU A 71 2.82 7.00 -10.98
C LEU A 71 4.14 7.06 -11.77
N ALA A 72 4.71 5.91 -12.12
CA ALA A 72 5.91 5.83 -12.94
C ALA A 72 5.68 6.37 -14.36
N VAL A 73 4.51 6.09 -14.96
CA VAL A 73 4.14 6.61 -16.29
C VAL A 73 3.90 8.14 -16.29
N TYR A 74 3.56 8.75 -15.15
CA TYR A 74 3.38 10.20 -15.04
C TYR A 74 4.71 10.99 -15.07
N ASN A 75 5.85 10.35 -14.81
CA ASN A 75 7.13 11.06 -14.64
C ASN A 75 8.00 11.09 -15.92
N ASP A 76 7.43 10.77 -17.08
CA ASP A 76 8.11 10.72 -18.39
C ASP A 76 7.33 11.50 -19.48
N GLY A 77 6.65 12.59 -19.10
CA GLY A 77 5.88 13.45 -20.01
C GLY A 77 6.14 14.94 -19.79
#